data_AF-A0A8S3XH66-F1
#
_entry.id   AF-A0A8S3XH66-F1
#
_cell.length_a   1.000
_cell.length_b   1.000
_cell.length_c   1.000
_cell.angle_alpha   90.00
_cell.angle_beta   90.00
_cell.angle_gamma   90.00
#
_symmetry.space_group_name_H-M   'P 1'
#
loop_
_entity.id
_entity.type
_entity.pdbx_description
1 polymer ?
#
loop_
_entity_poly.entity_id
_entity_poly.type
_entity_poly.pdbx_seq_one_letter_code
_entity_poly.pdbx_strand_id
1 'polypeptide(L)'
;MVRSHLTTEDIRQNEVIDSAKAGPTSSASFSNFLLDLARKHSTTQRDSGSAVENESWKYFSTACPEDLEPYGGDVLQYCKDRKTCVPSLYTLARSILNIPATSMPSEIVFPTAGLVITAKRSRLNPLRLNRIVFIHDNYVFCKESLKE
;
A
#
# COMPACT_ATOMS: atom_id res chain seq x y z
N MET A 1 -36.91 25.37 -21.04
CA MET A 1 -37.85 26.32 -20.42
C MET A 1 -39.15 25.53 -20.25
N VAL A 2 -39.45 24.92 -19.10
CA VAL A 2 -39.77 25.53 -17.80
C VAL A 2 -39.34 24.59 -16.65
N ARG A 3 -38.83 25.20 -15.57
CA ARG A 3 -38.49 24.61 -14.26
C ARG A 3 -39.73 24.07 -13.55
N SER A 4 -39.63 22.90 -12.93
CA SER A 4 -40.41 22.56 -11.73
C SER A 4 -39.47 22.23 -10.58
N HIS A 5 -39.81 22.80 -9.43
CA HIS A 5 -39.02 22.97 -8.23
C HIS A 5 -38.83 21.64 -7.48
N LEU A 6 -37.57 21.21 -7.29
CA LEU A 6 -37.22 20.30 -6.19
C LEU A 6 -36.99 21.15 -4.94
N THR A 7 -37.72 20.84 -3.89
CA THR A 7 -37.66 21.43 -2.55
C THR A 7 -36.34 21.05 -1.86
N THR A 8 -35.72 22.04 -1.21
CA THR A 8 -34.37 22.02 -0.59
C THR A 8 -34.27 21.18 0.70
N GLU A 9 -35.21 20.29 1.02
CA GLU A 9 -35.29 19.67 2.36
C GLU A 9 -34.85 18.20 2.46
N ASP A 10 -34.45 17.53 1.37
CA ASP A 10 -34.03 16.10 1.43
C ASP A 10 -32.51 15.86 1.42
N ILE A 11 -31.68 16.89 1.65
CA ILE A 11 -30.20 16.76 1.65
C ILE A 11 -29.62 16.60 3.08
N ARG A 12 -30.45 16.48 4.13
CA ARG A 12 -29.99 16.45 5.54
C ARG A 12 -29.78 15.06 6.17
N GLN A 13 -29.19 14.12 5.44
CA GLN A 13 -28.72 12.84 6.02
C GLN A 13 -27.47 12.33 5.29
N ASN A 14 -26.33 13.04 5.41
CA ASN A 14 -24.96 12.47 5.43
C ASN A 14 -23.90 13.58 5.42
N GLU A 15 -23.78 14.31 6.53
CA GLU A 15 -22.55 15.00 6.89
C GLU A 15 -22.04 14.41 8.20
N VAL A 16 -21.39 13.25 8.12
CA VAL A 16 -20.29 12.93 9.04
C VAL A 16 -19.02 13.24 8.25
N ILE A 17 -18.70 14.52 8.22
CA ILE A 17 -17.41 15.00 7.73
C ILE A 17 -16.44 14.68 8.87
N ASP A 18 -15.71 13.58 8.75
CA ASP A 18 -14.49 13.37 9.51
C ASP A 18 -13.64 14.63 9.35
N SER A 19 -13.36 15.30 10.45
CA SER A 19 -12.55 16.51 10.49
C SER A 19 -11.14 16.20 9.99
N ALA A 20 -10.93 16.37 8.68
CA ALA A 20 -9.63 16.47 8.07
C ALA A 20 -8.90 17.66 8.70
N LYS A 21 -7.95 17.36 9.59
CA LYS A 21 -7.09 18.32 10.25
C LYS A 21 -6.41 19.19 9.19
N ALA A 22 -6.76 20.47 9.15
CA ALA A 22 -6.18 21.44 8.23
C ALA A 22 -4.65 21.43 8.33
N GLY A 23 -3.97 21.38 7.19
CA GLY A 23 -2.51 21.41 7.11
C GLY A 23 -1.93 22.76 7.57
N PRO A 24 -0.61 22.84 7.83
CA PRO A 24 0.02 24.05 8.34
C PRO A 24 -0.04 25.17 7.31
N THR A 25 -0.86 26.21 7.56
CA THR A 25 -1.05 27.36 6.65
C THR A 25 0.01 28.45 6.80
N SER A 26 1.00 28.27 7.69
CA SER A 26 2.09 29.20 7.97
C SER A 26 3.43 28.47 7.99
N SER A 27 4.49 29.11 7.47
CA SER A 27 5.85 28.56 7.43
C SER A 27 6.39 28.18 8.83
N ALA A 28 6.07 28.97 9.86
CA ALA A 28 6.38 28.64 11.25
C ALA A 28 5.56 27.46 11.77
N SER A 29 4.33 27.28 11.29
CA SER A 29 3.50 26.11 11.61
C SER A 29 4.07 24.85 10.96
N PHE A 30 4.60 24.95 9.74
CA PHE A 30 5.24 23.83 9.05
C PHE A 30 6.60 23.46 9.68
N SER A 31 7.41 24.43 10.10
CA SER A 31 8.68 24.14 10.79
C SER A 31 8.45 23.48 12.15
N ASN A 32 7.48 23.96 12.93
CA ASN A 32 7.09 23.32 14.18
C ASN A 32 6.54 21.91 13.96
N PHE A 33 5.79 21.70 12.86
CA PHE A 33 5.33 20.38 12.46
C PHE A 33 6.49 19.45 12.08
N LEU A 34 7.47 19.93 11.30
CA LEU A 34 8.66 19.16 10.95
C LEU A 34 9.52 18.84 12.19
N LEU A 35 9.63 19.77 13.14
CA LEU A 35 10.32 19.54 14.41
C LEU A 35 9.57 18.53 15.29
N ASP A 36 8.24 18.58 15.32
CA ASP A 36 7.39 17.61 16.01
C ASP A 36 7.49 16.21 15.39
N LEU A 37 7.48 16.11 14.05
CA LEU A 37 7.77 14.88 13.30
C LEU A 37 9.17 14.35 13.62
N ALA A 38 10.19 15.20 13.54
CA ALA A 38 11.56 14.82 13.84
C ALA A 38 11.70 14.32 15.28
N ARG A 39 11.01 14.95 16.24
CA ARG A 39 11.01 14.54 17.65
C ARG A 39 10.29 13.21 17.88
N LYS A 40 9.14 13.01 17.23
CA LYS A 40 8.37 11.75 17.26
C LYS A 40 9.15 10.58 16.69
N HIS A 41 10.01 10.83 15.70
CA HIS A 41 10.84 9.81 15.08
C HIS A 41 12.28 9.73 15.66
N SER A 42 12.74 10.72 16.44
CA SER A 42 14.06 10.71 17.09
C SER A 42 14.08 10.07 18.47
N THR A 43 12.91 9.73 19.03
CA THR A 43 12.76 9.08 20.33
C THR A 43 12.33 7.62 20.19
N THR A 44 13.15 6.83 19.48
CA THR A 44 13.26 5.38 19.76
C THR A 44 14.51 5.19 20.62
N GLN A 45 14.41 4.37 21.66
CA GLN A 45 15.29 4.34 22.83
C GLN A 45 16.80 4.30 22.55
N ARG A 46 17.55 5.02 23.41
CA ARG A 46 19.01 4.93 23.56
C ARG A 46 19.37 3.56 24.13
N ASP A 47 19.74 2.64 23.22
CA ASP A 47 20.61 1.46 23.42
C ASP A 47 20.72 0.63 22.11
N SER A 48 19.91 0.93 21.09
CA SER A 48 19.82 0.17 19.83
C SER A 48 20.64 0.71 18.64
N GLY A 49 21.29 1.87 18.77
CA GLY A 49 22.05 2.48 17.65
C GLY A 49 23.24 1.62 17.20
N SER A 50 24.01 1.09 18.15
CA SER A 50 25.12 0.18 17.85
C SER A 50 24.63 -1.13 17.24
N ALA A 51 23.48 -1.66 17.66
CA ALA A 51 22.91 -2.89 17.13
C ALA A 51 22.50 -2.74 15.65
N VAL A 52 21.89 -1.62 15.27
CA VAL A 52 21.48 -1.35 13.87
C VAL A 52 22.68 -1.08 12.97
N GLU A 53 23.68 -0.34 13.46
CA GLU A 53 24.93 -0.12 12.72
C GLU A 53 25.70 -1.42 12.50
N ASN A 54 25.79 -2.27 13.53
CA ASN A 54 26.40 -3.60 13.44
C ASN A 54 25.65 -4.50 12.44
N GLU A 55 24.32 -4.41 12.40
CA GLU A 55 23.49 -5.14 11.43
C GLU A 55 23.75 -4.68 9.99
N SER A 56 23.84 -3.37 9.79
CA SER A 56 24.15 -2.77 8.48
C SER A 56 25.53 -3.20 7.99
N TRP A 57 26.54 -3.12 8.88
CA TRP A 57 27.89 -3.59 8.57
C TRP A 57 27.93 -5.09 8.23
N LYS A 58 27.19 -5.91 8.98
CA LYS A 58 27.06 -7.36 8.73
C LYS A 58 26.44 -7.64 7.36
N TYR A 59 25.44 -6.87 6.96
CA TYR A 59 24.84 -6.98 5.63
C TYR A 59 25.84 -6.64 4.53
N PHE A 60 26.52 -5.49 4.62
CA PHE A 60 27.50 -5.05 3.63
C PHE A 60 28.75 -5.96 3.54
N SER A 61 29.12 -6.58 4.66
CA SER A 61 30.26 -7.50 4.72
C SER A 61 29.92 -8.90 4.21
N THR A 62 28.64 -9.22 4.04
CA THR A 62 28.26 -10.52 3.47
C THR A 62 28.38 -10.45 1.95
N ALA A 63 29.12 -11.40 1.36
CA ALA A 63 29.14 -11.58 -0.08
C ALA A 63 27.72 -11.77 -0.62
N CYS A 64 27.43 -11.11 -1.75
CA CYS A 64 26.21 -11.34 -2.51
C CYS A 64 26.20 -12.81 -2.96
N PRO A 65 25.13 -13.59 -2.71
CA PRO A 65 25.08 -14.96 -3.21
C PRO A 65 25.09 -14.96 -4.74
N GLU A 66 25.84 -15.89 -5.34
CA GLU A 66 25.86 -16.10 -6.80
C GLU A 66 24.46 -16.33 -7.38
N ASP A 67 23.57 -16.93 -6.58
CA ASP A 67 22.18 -17.24 -6.96
C ASP A 67 21.31 -16.00 -7.24
N LEU A 68 21.76 -14.79 -6.86
CA LEU A 68 21.03 -13.53 -7.11
C LEU A 68 21.41 -12.83 -8.44
N GLU A 69 22.42 -13.32 -9.18
CA GLU A 69 22.81 -12.73 -10.47
C GLU A 69 22.23 -13.46 -11.69
N PRO A 70 22.01 -12.79 -12.84
CA PRO A 70 21.35 -11.50 -13.05
C PRO A 70 19.83 -11.66 -13.29
N TYR A 71 19.29 -12.90 -13.27
CA TYR A 71 17.90 -13.21 -13.65
C TYR A 71 17.25 -14.36 -12.86
N GLY A 72 17.90 -14.92 -11.84
CA GLY A 72 17.46 -16.21 -11.25
C GLY A 72 16.97 -16.19 -9.81
N GLY A 73 17.42 -15.25 -8.98
CA GLY A 73 17.20 -15.31 -7.53
C GLY A 73 15.93 -14.59 -7.06
N ASP A 74 15.13 -15.26 -6.23
CA ASP A 74 14.07 -14.60 -5.47
C ASP A 74 14.69 -13.79 -4.32
N VAL A 75 14.82 -12.47 -4.52
CA VAL A 75 15.33 -11.52 -3.53
C VAL A 75 14.49 -11.53 -2.25
N LEU A 76 13.18 -11.75 -2.34
CA LEU A 76 12.29 -11.80 -1.18
C LEU A 76 12.56 -13.06 -0.34
N GLN A 77 12.82 -14.18 -1.00
CA GLN A 77 13.21 -15.43 -0.34
C GLN A 77 14.59 -15.28 0.33
N TYR A 78 15.56 -14.68 -0.34
CA TYR A 78 16.88 -14.37 0.24
C TYR A 78 16.76 -13.49 1.50
N CYS A 79 15.93 -12.45 1.46
CA CYS A 79 15.69 -11.61 2.64
C CYS A 79 15.03 -12.42 3.77
N LYS A 80 14.09 -13.31 3.45
CA LYS A 80 13.38 -14.15 4.42
C LYS A 80 14.32 -15.10 5.16
N ASP A 81 15.27 -15.71 4.46
CA ASP A 81 16.24 -16.63 5.04
C ASP A 81 17.20 -15.92 6.02
N ARG A 82 17.36 -14.61 5.86
CA ARG A 82 18.25 -13.76 6.68
C ARG A 82 17.55 -12.98 7.78
N LYS A 83 16.25 -13.22 8.00
CA LYS A 83 15.45 -12.55 9.03
C LYS A 83 16.06 -12.62 10.43
N THR A 84 16.70 -13.74 10.79
CA THR A 84 17.35 -13.91 12.10
C THR A 84 18.70 -13.20 12.19
N CYS A 85 19.38 -13.03 11.05
CA CYS A 85 20.70 -12.41 10.97
C CYS A 85 20.65 -10.88 10.90
N VAL A 86 19.63 -10.35 10.22
CA VAL A 86 19.39 -8.93 9.99
C VAL A 86 17.90 -8.58 10.21
N PRO A 87 17.41 -8.59 11.47
CA PRO A 87 15.99 -8.43 11.76
C PRO A 87 15.42 -7.03 11.43
N SER A 88 16.20 -5.97 11.66
CA SER A 88 15.76 -4.59 11.42
C SER A 88 15.70 -4.29 9.93
N LEU A 89 16.75 -4.69 9.21
CA LEU A 89 16.85 -4.54 7.76
C LEU A 89 15.86 -5.44 7.04
N TYR A 90 15.59 -6.65 7.54
CA TYR A 90 14.54 -7.50 6.99
C TYR A 90 13.16 -6.84 7.07
N THR A 91 12.86 -6.18 8.19
CA THR A 91 11.58 -5.48 8.37
C THR A 91 11.42 -4.36 7.34
N LEU A 92 12.49 -3.64 7.03
CA LEU A 92 12.53 -2.61 6.00
C LEU A 92 12.49 -3.20 4.58
N ALA A 93 13.28 -4.23 4.30
CA ALA A 93 13.33 -4.89 3.01
C ALA A 93 11.96 -5.46 2.63
N ARG A 94 11.24 -6.05 3.60
CA ARG A 94 9.87 -6.52 3.40
C ARG A 94 8.90 -5.40 3.03
N SER A 95 9.03 -4.19 3.57
CA SER A 95 8.11 -3.10 3.24
C SER A 95 8.45 -2.48 1.88
N ILE A 96 9.73 -2.35 1.54
CA ILE A 96 10.17 -1.67 0.32
C ILE A 96 10.12 -2.60 -0.90
N LEU A 97 10.63 -3.83 -0.80
CA LEU A 97 10.77 -4.72 -1.97
C LEU A 97 9.44 -5.29 -2.47
N ASN A 98 8.40 -5.29 -1.62
CA ASN A 98 7.05 -5.72 -2.00
C ASN A 98 6.25 -4.63 -2.74
N ILE A 99 6.79 -3.41 -2.84
CA ILE A 99 6.12 -2.34 -3.55
C ILE A 99 6.37 -2.56 -5.04
N PRO A 100 5.32 -2.73 -5.87
CA PRO A 100 5.50 -2.79 -7.31
C PRO A 100 6.13 -1.47 -7.79
N ALA A 101 7.12 -1.56 -8.67
CA ALA A 101 7.80 -0.37 -9.20
C ALA A 101 6.87 0.55 -10.02
N THR A 102 5.72 0.03 -10.48
CA THR A 102 4.75 0.76 -11.29
C THR A 102 3.41 0.92 -10.57
N SER A 103 2.79 2.09 -10.71
CA SER A 103 1.50 2.44 -10.10
C SER A 103 0.28 2.00 -10.92
N MET A 104 0.41 1.01 -11.82
CA MET A 104 -0.63 0.67 -12.80
C MET A 104 -1.29 -0.72 -12.65
N PRO A 105 -1.80 -1.13 -11.48
CA PRO A 105 -2.76 -2.24 -11.45
C PRO A 105 -4.11 -1.84 -12.08
N SER A 106 -4.60 -0.63 -11.78
CA SER A 106 -5.95 -0.22 -12.16
C SER A 106 -6.12 -0.12 -13.68
N GLU A 107 -5.13 0.41 -14.39
CA GLU A 107 -5.11 0.51 -15.85
C GLU A 107 -5.09 -0.85 -16.56
N ILE A 108 -4.57 -1.89 -15.91
CA ILE A 108 -4.60 -3.26 -16.44
C ILE A 108 -5.96 -3.93 -16.17
N VAL A 109 -6.58 -3.59 -15.04
CA VAL A 109 -7.87 -4.15 -14.63
C VAL A 109 -9.05 -3.48 -15.36
N PHE A 110 -8.94 -2.19 -15.71
CA PHE A 110 -10.03 -1.43 -16.34
C PHE A 110 -10.49 -1.96 -17.72
N PRO A 111 -9.62 -2.44 -18.62
CA PRO A 111 -10.04 -3.04 -19.88
C PRO A 111 -10.90 -4.30 -19.67
N THR A 112 -10.46 -5.19 -18.77
CA THR A 112 -11.15 -6.45 -18.47
C THR A 112 -12.45 -6.21 -17.70
N ALA A 113 -12.42 -5.35 -16.67
CA ALA A 113 -13.62 -4.88 -16.00
C ALA A 113 -14.57 -4.15 -16.97
N GLY A 114 -13.99 -3.45 -17.95
CA GLY A 114 -14.68 -2.82 -19.07
C GLY A 114 -15.53 -3.80 -19.86
N LEU A 115 -15.10 -5.05 -20.06
CA LEU A 115 -15.93 -6.08 -20.70
C LEU A 115 -17.16 -6.44 -19.85
N VAL A 116 -17.01 -6.52 -18.53
CA VAL A 116 -18.12 -6.78 -17.58
C VAL A 116 -19.10 -5.61 -17.52
N ILE A 117 -18.61 -4.38 -17.64
CA ILE A 117 -19.40 -3.13 -17.61
C ILE A 117 -20.06 -2.86 -18.98
N THR A 118 -19.36 -3.13 -20.08
CA THR A 118 -19.74 -2.70 -21.45
C THR A 118 -20.64 -3.70 -22.16
N ALA A 119 -20.77 -4.94 -21.67
CA ALA A 119 -21.46 -6.02 -22.39
C ALA A 119 -22.86 -5.66 -22.96
N LYS A 120 -23.64 -4.74 -22.35
CA LYS A 120 -24.66 -3.87 -23.03
C LYS A 120 -25.52 -2.96 -22.11
N ARG A 121 -25.04 -2.48 -20.95
CA ARG A 121 -25.79 -1.86 -19.81
C ARG A 121 -26.08 -2.84 -18.66
N SER A 122 -25.05 -3.47 -18.13
CA SER A 122 -25.18 -4.15 -16.85
C SER A 122 -25.46 -3.10 -15.76
N ARG A 123 -26.68 -3.04 -15.22
CA ARG A 123 -26.98 -2.32 -13.96
C ARG A 123 -26.38 -3.08 -12.77
N LEU A 124 -25.09 -3.40 -12.86
CA LEU A 124 -24.40 -4.12 -11.81
C LEU A 124 -24.14 -3.15 -10.67
N ASN A 125 -24.49 -3.56 -9.46
CA ASN A 125 -24.13 -2.81 -8.27
C ASN A 125 -22.58 -2.71 -8.20
N PRO A 126 -22.00 -1.51 -7.95
CA PRO A 126 -20.54 -1.33 -7.87
C PRO A 126 -19.85 -2.30 -6.89
N LEU A 127 -20.52 -2.66 -5.79
CA LEU A 127 -20.01 -3.64 -4.82
C LEU A 127 -19.94 -5.05 -5.40
N ARG A 128 -20.92 -5.43 -6.24
CA ARG A 128 -20.91 -6.73 -6.93
C ARG A 128 -19.83 -6.77 -8.00
N LEU A 129 -19.64 -5.68 -8.73
CA LEU A 129 -18.57 -5.55 -9.72
C LEU A 129 -17.20 -5.75 -9.08
N ASN A 130 -16.93 -5.07 -7.95
CA ASN A 130 -15.67 -5.19 -7.23
C ASN A 130 -15.38 -6.66 -6.82
N ARG A 131 -16.39 -7.37 -6.32
CA ARG A 131 -16.24 -8.81 -5.97
C ARG A 131 -15.93 -9.68 -7.19
N ILE A 132 -16.56 -9.43 -8.32
CA ILE A 132 -16.33 -10.19 -9.55
C ILE A 132 -14.90 -9.97 -10.05
N VAL A 133 -14.45 -8.72 -10.08
CA VAL A 133 -13.07 -8.35 -10.46
C VAL A 133 -12.06 -8.99 -9.51
N PHE A 134 -12.31 -8.91 -8.20
CA PHE A 134 -11.47 -9.56 -7.20
C PHE A 134 -11.33 -11.07 -7.41
N ILE A 135 -12.44 -11.78 -7.62
CA ILE A 135 -12.43 -13.22 -7.87
C ILE A 135 -11.76 -13.56 -9.20
N HIS A 136 -11.97 -12.75 -10.24
CA HIS A 136 -11.35 -12.94 -11.55
C HIS A 136 -9.82 -12.88 -11.45
N ASP A 137 -9.28 -11.83 -10.84
CA ASP A 137 -7.83 -11.61 -10.77
C ASP A 137 -7.14 -12.58 -9.78
N ASN A 138 -7.89 -13.09 -8.79
CA ASN A 138 -7.38 -14.03 -7.78
C ASN A 138 -7.93 -15.44 -7.97
N TYR A 139 -8.43 -15.80 -9.16
CA TYR A 139 -9.20 -17.03 -9.37
C TYR A 139 -8.44 -18.31 -8.95
N VAL A 140 -7.13 -18.36 -9.24
CA VAL A 140 -6.26 -19.50 -8.87
C VAL A 140 -6.24 -19.69 -7.36
N PHE A 141 -6.00 -18.62 -6.60
CA PHE A 141 -5.97 -18.63 -5.14
C PHE A 141 -7.35 -18.97 -4.55
N CYS A 142 -8.41 -18.32 -5.05
CA CYS A 142 -9.77 -18.57 -4.58
C CYS A 142 -10.24 -20.02 -4.84
N LYS A 143 -9.80 -20.63 -5.95
CA LYS A 143 -10.13 -22.02 -6.29
C LYS A 143 -9.45 -23.02 -5.36
N GLU A 144 -8.24 -22.72 -4.90
CA GLU A 144 -7.50 -23.58 -3.96
C GLU A 144 -8.15 -23.55 -2.58
N SER A 145 -8.55 -22.37 -2.09
CA SER A 145 -9.22 -22.22 -0.79
C SER A 145 -10.63 -22.84 -0.70
N LEU A 146 -11.24 -23.22 -1.83
CA LEU A 146 -12.57 -23.86 -1.87
C LEU A 146 -12.49 -25.40 -1.88
N LYS A 147 -11.28 -25.97 -1.96
CA LYS A 147 -11.06 -27.43 -1.93
C LYS A 147 -10.76 -27.98 -0.53
N GLU A 148 -10.56 -27.10 0.44
CA GLU A 148 -10.49 -27.41 1.88
C GLU A 148 -11.90 -27.42 2.49
#